data_AF-A0A920CKB0-F1
#
_entry.id   AF-A0A920CKB0-F1
#
_cell.length_a   1.000
_cell.length_b   1.000
_cell.length_c   1.000
_cell.angle_alpha   90.00
_cell.angle_beta   90.00
_cell.angle_gamma   90.00
#
_symmetry.space_group_name_H-M   'P 1'
#
loop_
_entity.id
_entity.type
_entity.pdbx_description
1 polymer ?
#
loop_
_entity_poly.entity_id
_entity_poly.type
_entity_poly.pdbx_seq_one_letter_code
_entity_poly.pdbx_strand_id
1 'polypeptide(L)'
;MNFTKKTIIAAASILLVFSSTSGFLGDADAAAQKSTKTQAASTKKTLEQQKKAAMDIFHSKEKKPGDLTVLYDGTNSSLSFNFLAITSSDYEEYTKLLSKYKAPELKQPEWLPEGYTFQSGEIVPPYYHFLSEPYQDMLKELKAEAKGKTYYAKKLKWNEAGEAVFTFAKDSDIIRVSVKKMHPLITEVTRVPGKGEKLEKLSIGEIEAVYSTNSDGLYANKLKWEDAEHQLEYEIASYKKSPLTKEDLTAVAESIMQGKSQEE
;
A
#
# COMPACT_ATOMS: atom_id res chain seq x y z
N MET A 1 22.35 -21.48 -15.37
CA MET A 1 23.41 -21.01 -16.28
C MET A 1 24.10 -19.80 -15.64
N ASN A 2 25.41 -19.91 -15.41
CA ASN A 2 26.43 -18.91 -15.06
C ASN A 2 26.16 -17.76 -14.07
N PHE A 3 26.76 -17.91 -12.89
CA PHE A 3 27.09 -16.87 -11.91
C PHE A 3 28.09 -15.85 -12.46
N THR A 4 27.89 -14.55 -12.23
CA THR A 4 28.99 -13.55 -12.32
C THR A 4 28.87 -12.44 -11.27
N LYS A 5 29.74 -12.59 -10.25
CA LYS A 5 30.54 -11.61 -9.49
C LYS A 5 29.90 -10.35 -8.89
N LYS A 6 29.94 -10.34 -7.56
CA LYS A 6 29.78 -9.21 -6.63
C LYS A 6 30.91 -8.18 -6.81
N THR A 7 30.59 -6.90 -6.65
CA THR A 7 31.60 -5.85 -6.43
C THR A 7 31.08 -4.88 -5.37
N ILE A 8 31.82 -4.78 -4.27
CA ILE A 8 31.58 -3.85 -3.17
C ILE A 8 32.45 -2.62 -3.44
N ILE A 9 31.85 -1.44 -3.48
CA ILE A 9 32.57 -0.16 -3.58
C ILE A 9 32.42 0.56 -2.23
N ALA A 10 33.53 0.65 -1.50
CA ALA A 10 33.66 1.49 -0.32
C ALA A 10 33.93 2.95 -0.76
N ALA A 11 33.06 3.87 -0.38
CA ALA A 11 33.27 5.31 -0.61
C ALA A 11 33.95 5.94 0.60
N ALA A 12 35.15 6.50 0.37
CA ALA A 12 35.91 7.28 1.33
C ALA A 12 35.39 8.73 1.37
N SER A 13 35.03 9.21 2.56
CA SER A 13 34.60 10.60 2.78
C SER A 13 35.78 11.55 2.80
N ILE A 14 35.82 12.48 1.85
CA ILE A 14 36.74 13.62 1.82
C ILE A 14 36.21 14.67 2.80
N LEU A 15 37.01 14.98 3.83
CA LEU A 15 36.84 16.12 4.72
C LEU A 15 37.08 17.42 3.94
N LEU A 16 36.04 18.24 3.77
CA LEU A 16 36.18 19.63 3.33
C LEU A 16 36.34 20.54 4.54
N VAL A 17 37.55 21.09 4.69
CA VAL A 17 37.88 22.15 5.65
C VAL A 17 37.46 23.48 5.04
N PHE A 18 36.43 24.13 5.57
CA PHE A 18 36.15 25.53 5.25
C PHE A 18 37.01 26.43 6.14
N SER A 19 38.01 27.07 5.54
CA SER A 19 38.71 28.20 6.14
C SER A 19 37.85 29.46 6.04
N SER A 20 37.45 30.00 7.18
CA SER A 20 36.81 31.31 7.27
C SER A 20 37.87 32.39 7.42
N THR A 21 37.99 33.28 6.42
CA THR A 21 38.59 34.60 6.61
C THR A 21 37.49 35.65 6.58
N SER A 22 37.35 36.35 7.71
CA SER A 22 36.50 37.52 7.85
C SER A 22 37.22 38.75 7.30
N GLY A 23 36.53 39.55 6.50
CA GLY A 23 37.01 40.87 6.10
C GLY A 23 35.94 41.66 5.35
N PHE A 24 35.23 42.52 6.09
CA PHE A 24 35.03 43.96 5.84
C PHE A 24 33.78 44.45 6.59
N LEU A 25 34.01 45.40 7.51
CA LEU A 25 33.01 46.22 8.16
C LEU A 25 32.42 47.20 7.13
N GLY A 26 31.11 47.15 6.94
CA GLY A 26 30.33 48.09 6.15
C GLY A 26 28.85 47.89 6.46
N ASP A 27 28.21 48.94 6.94
CA ASP A 27 26.90 49.00 7.61
C ASP A 27 25.72 48.63 6.66
N ALA A 28 25.60 47.35 6.30
CA ALA A 28 24.54 46.82 5.43
C ALA A 28 23.89 45.51 5.94
N ASP A 29 24.27 45.04 7.13
CA ASP A 29 23.90 43.71 7.64
C ASP A 29 22.49 43.65 8.28
N ALA A 30 21.99 44.78 8.81
CA ALA A 30 20.68 44.80 9.46
C ALA A 30 19.50 44.67 8.48
N ALA A 31 19.66 45.11 7.23
CA ALA A 31 18.64 45.00 6.19
C ALA A 31 18.67 43.64 5.47
N ALA A 32 19.88 43.10 5.21
CA ALA A 32 20.07 41.80 4.57
C ALA A 32 19.69 40.62 5.50
N GLN A 33 19.94 40.72 6.81
CA GLN A 33 19.50 39.71 7.78
C GLN A 33 17.98 39.80 8.09
N LYS A 34 17.38 40.99 8.04
CA LYS A 34 15.91 41.15 8.15
C LYS A 34 15.19 40.65 6.91
N SER A 35 15.73 40.86 5.71
CA SER A 35 15.12 40.37 4.47
C SER A 35 15.18 38.84 4.35
N THR A 36 16.31 38.21 4.69
CA THR A 36 16.45 36.74 4.70
C THR A 36 15.59 36.06 5.76
N LYS A 37 15.50 36.62 6.99
CA LYS A 37 14.58 36.09 8.03
C LYS A 37 13.10 36.22 7.62
N THR A 38 12.72 37.35 7.02
CA THR A 38 11.34 37.56 6.53
C THR A 38 11.01 36.63 5.36
N GLN A 39 11.96 36.44 4.43
CA GLN A 39 11.79 35.54 3.29
C GLN A 39 11.68 34.08 3.73
N ALA A 40 12.55 33.61 4.63
CA ALA A 40 12.47 32.26 5.20
C ALA A 40 11.15 32.02 5.97
N ALA A 41 10.68 33.02 6.73
CA ALA A 41 9.38 32.94 7.42
C ALA A 41 8.20 32.90 6.42
N SER A 42 8.26 33.66 5.32
CA SER A 42 7.24 33.66 4.27
C SER A 42 7.19 32.35 3.48
N THR A 43 8.35 31.76 3.17
CA THR A 43 8.46 30.46 2.52
C THR A 43 7.92 29.34 3.42
N LYS A 44 8.27 29.36 4.71
CA LYS A 44 7.75 28.40 5.69
C LYS A 44 6.23 28.50 5.82
N LYS A 45 5.67 29.72 5.91
CA LYS A 45 4.22 29.94 5.97
C LYS A 45 3.52 29.41 4.70
N THR A 46 4.12 29.62 3.53
CA THR A 46 3.59 29.13 2.26
C THR A 46 3.60 27.60 2.20
N LEU A 47 4.67 26.96 2.69
CA LEU A 47 4.79 25.50 2.73
C LEU A 47 3.75 24.85 3.66
N GLU A 48 3.57 25.39 4.87
CA GLU A 48 2.56 24.89 5.81
C GLU A 48 1.13 25.04 5.25
N GLN A 49 0.86 26.14 4.54
CA GLN A 49 -0.42 26.34 3.85
C GLN A 49 -0.64 25.32 2.72
N GLN A 50 0.39 25.05 1.90
CA GLN A 50 0.32 24.00 0.87
C GLN A 50 0.06 22.63 1.49
N LYS A 51 0.81 22.28 2.54
CA LYS A 51 0.66 21.02 3.26
C LYS A 51 -0.75 20.90 3.82
N LYS A 52 -1.25 21.93 4.50
CA LYS A 52 -2.61 21.94 5.04
C LYS A 52 -3.67 21.74 3.95
N ALA A 53 -3.59 22.49 2.85
CA ALA A 53 -4.54 22.38 1.76
C ALA A 53 -4.52 20.98 1.11
N ALA A 54 -3.33 20.40 0.91
CA ALA A 54 -3.20 19.04 0.40
C ALA A 54 -3.77 18.00 1.38
N MET A 55 -3.55 18.17 2.68
CA MET A 55 -4.06 17.27 3.72
C MET A 55 -5.58 17.40 3.91
N ASP A 56 -6.16 18.59 3.75
CA ASP A 56 -7.62 18.79 3.79
C ASP A 56 -8.31 18.01 2.65
N ILE A 57 -7.66 17.90 1.48
CA ILE A 57 -8.13 17.04 0.37
C ILE A 57 -7.88 15.57 0.69
N PHE A 58 -6.66 15.23 1.10
CA PHE A 58 -6.22 13.86 1.31
C PHE A 58 -7.03 13.16 2.40
N HIS A 59 -7.33 13.84 3.51
CA HIS A 59 -8.15 13.37 4.63
C HIS A 59 -9.50 14.10 4.73
N SER A 60 -10.14 14.36 3.59
CA SER A 60 -11.46 15.00 3.57
C SER A 60 -12.43 14.29 4.52
N LYS A 61 -13.13 15.08 5.35
CA LYS A 61 -14.15 14.58 6.28
C LYS A 61 -15.43 14.12 5.57
N GLU A 62 -15.61 14.53 4.32
CA GLU A 62 -16.78 14.20 3.49
C GLU A 62 -16.52 13.01 2.56
N LYS A 63 -15.53 12.18 2.91
CA LYS A 63 -15.13 11.03 2.10
C LYS A 63 -16.27 10.01 2.02
N LYS A 64 -16.62 9.62 0.79
CA LYS A 64 -17.69 8.66 0.51
C LYS A 64 -17.12 7.28 0.17
N PRO A 65 -17.88 6.19 0.34
CA PRO A 65 -17.48 4.87 -0.15
C PRO A 65 -17.07 4.91 -1.62
N GLY A 66 -15.92 4.30 -1.91
CA GLY A 66 -15.28 4.33 -3.22
C GLY A 66 -14.41 5.56 -3.49
N ASP A 67 -14.32 6.53 -2.58
CA ASP A 67 -13.43 7.68 -2.78
C ASP A 67 -11.96 7.26 -2.65
N LEU A 68 -11.16 7.65 -3.63
CA LEU A 68 -9.71 7.51 -3.65
C LEU A 68 -9.06 8.89 -3.76
N THR A 69 -8.17 9.23 -2.84
CA THR A 69 -7.33 10.42 -2.91
C THR A 69 -5.86 10.03 -2.93
N VAL A 70 -5.07 10.82 -3.65
CA VAL A 70 -3.63 10.67 -3.74
C VAL A 70 -2.95 11.97 -3.32
N LEU A 71 -1.91 11.85 -2.53
CA LEU A 71 -1.04 12.94 -2.09
C LEU A 71 0.34 12.73 -2.71
N TYR A 72 0.80 13.72 -3.45
CA TYR A 72 2.19 13.90 -3.83
C TYR A 72 2.94 14.67 -2.74
N ASP A 73 4.02 14.08 -2.25
CA ASP A 73 5.02 14.70 -1.39
C ASP A 73 6.32 14.90 -2.17
N GLY A 74 6.61 16.15 -2.51
CA GLY A 74 7.80 16.55 -3.25
C GLY A 74 9.07 16.59 -2.41
N THR A 75 9.00 16.44 -1.09
CA THR A 75 10.21 16.40 -0.23
C THR A 75 11.01 15.12 -0.44
N ASN A 76 10.32 14.02 -0.76
CA ASN A 76 10.90 12.71 -1.02
C ASN A 76 10.45 12.11 -2.36
N SER A 77 9.68 12.87 -3.16
CA SER A 77 9.10 12.42 -4.44
C SER A 77 8.28 11.12 -4.29
N SER A 78 7.36 11.10 -3.34
CA SER A 78 6.49 9.96 -3.09
C SER A 78 5.02 10.28 -3.28
N LEU A 79 4.24 9.23 -3.54
CA LEU A 79 2.79 9.22 -3.48
C LEU A 79 2.31 8.45 -2.26
N SER A 80 1.30 9.02 -1.59
CA SER A 80 0.50 8.34 -0.58
C SER A 80 -0.94 8.24 -1.06
N PHE A 81 -1.60 7.12 -0.78
CA PHE A 81 -2.99 6.89 -1.14
C PHE A 81 -3.85 6.86 0.11
N ASN A 82 -5.04 7.42 0.03
CA ASN A 82 -6.05 7.28 1.06
C ASN A 82 -7.37 6.94 0.37
N PHE A 83 -7.97 5.80 0.70
CA PHE A 83 -9.25 5.37 0.13
C PHE A 83 -10.30 5.08 1.20
N LEU A 84 -11.55 4.96 0.79
CA LEU A 84 -12.62 4.37 1.58
C LEU A 84 -13.25 3.30 0.68
N ALA A 85 -13.21 2.04 1.11
CA ALA A 85 -13.74 0.94 0.32
C ALA A 85 -15.27 1.06 0.14
N ILE A 86 -15.80 0.40 -0.88
CA ILE A 86 -17.24 0.19 -1.00
C ILE A 86 -17.55 -1.13 -0.31
N THR A 87 -18.29 -1.09 0.79
CA THR A 87 -18.61 -2.26 1.61
C THR A 87 -20.07 -2.63 1.45
N SER A 88 -20.36 -3.93 1.38
CA SER A 88 -21.72 -4.46 1.53
C SER A 88 -21.71 -5.64 2.50
N SER A 89 -22.73 -5.72 3.35
CA SER A 89 -23.02 -6.87 4.20
C SER A 89 -23.92 -7.90 3.52
N ASP A 90 -24.34 -7.65 2.28
CA ASP A 90 -25.15 -8.55 1.47
C ASP A 90 -24.26 -9.17 0.38
N TYR A 91 -24.25 -10.50 0.32
CA TYR A 91 -23.39 -11.23 -0.62
C TYR A 91 -23.80 -11.00 -2.08
N GLU A 92 -25.10 -10.97 -2.38
CA GLU A 92 -25.58 -10.75 -3.75
C GLU A 92 -25.28 -9.32 -4.22
N GLU A 93 -25.41 -8.33 -3.34
CA GLU A 93 -25.01 -6.96 -3.63
C GLU A 93 -23.49 -6.90 -3.88
N TYR A 94 -22.69 -7.55 -3.05
CA TYR A 94 -21.25 -7.64 -3.26
C TYR A 94 -20.89 -8.25 -4.63
N THR A 95 -21.54 -9.34 -5.04
CA THR A 95 -21.30 -9.94 -6.36
C THR A 95 -21.64 -8.96 -7.50
N LYS A 96 -22.71 -8.18 -7.37
CA LYS A 96 -23.03 -7.11 -8.33
C LYS A 96 -21.95 -6.02 -8.35
N LEU A 97 -21.38 -5.68 -7.19
CA LEU A 97 -20.29 -4.71 -7.08
C LEU A 97 -18.99 -5.22 -7.74
N LEU A 98 -18.66 -6.51 -7.60
CA LEU A 98 -17.52 -7.13 -8.30
C LEU A 98 -17.59 -6.88 -9.80
N SER A 99 -18.74 -7.20 -10.42
CA SER A 99 -18.95 -7.00 -11.87
C SER A 99 -18.96 -5.52 -12.24
N LYS A 100 -19.66 -4.67 -11.47
CA LYS A 100 -19.78 -3.23 -11.73
C LYS A 100 -18.41 -2.53 -11.76
N TYR A 101 -17.51 -2.93 -10.88
CA TYR A 101 -16.19 -2.31 -10.73
C TYR A 101 -15.06 -3.17 -11.29
N LYS A 102 -15.36 -4.20 -12.11
CA LYS A 102 -14.35 -5.09 -12.72
C LYS A 102 -13.26 -5.51 -11.73
N ALA A 103 -13.68 -5.84 -10.53
CA ALA A 103 -12.79 -6.22 -9.45
C ALA A 103 -12.15 -7.58 -9.76
N PRO A 104 -10.94 -7.86 -9.24
CA PRO A 104 -10.39 -9.20 -9.34
C PRO A 104 -11.37 -10.21 -8.73
N GLU A 105 -11.58 -11.32 -9.42
CA GLU A 105 -12.57 -12.31 -9.03
C GLU A 105 -12.17 -12.98 -7.71
N LEU A 106 -13.04 -12.87 -6.72
CA LEU A 106 -12.91 -13.54 -5.43
C LEU A 106 -14.14 -14.39 -5.19
N LYS A 107 -13.98 -15.71 -5.35
CA LYS A 107 -15.02 -16.67 -4.99
C LYS A 107 -15.02 -16.90 -3.48
N GLN A 108 -16.21 -17.11 -2.93
CA GLN A 108 -16.35 -17.45 -1.51
C GLN A 108 -15.64 -18.79 -1.23
N PRO A 109 -14.89 -18.92 -0.12
CA PRO A 109 -14.31 -20.20 0.28
C PRO A 109 -15.40 -21.26 0.47
N GLU A 110 -15.22 -22.46 -0.08
CA GLU A 110 -16.17 -23.57 0.10
C GLU A 110 -16.16 -24.13 1.53
N TRP A 111 -15.04 -23.93 2.24
CA TRP A 111 -14.87 -24.34 3.62
C TRP A 111 -14.42 -23.18 4.50
N LEU A 112 -15.01 -23.11 5.70
CA LEU A 112 -14.62 -22.19 6.77
C LEU A 112 -14.61 -22.95 8.10
N PRO A 113 -13.77 -22.54 9.07
CA PRO A 113 -13.83 -23.06 10.42
C PRO A 113 -15.21 -22.84 11.06
N GLU A 114 -15.59 -23.73 11.98
CA GLU A 114 -16.92 -23.71 12.59
C GLU A 114 -17.25 -22.37 13.27
N GLY A 115 -18.42 -21.83 12.95
CA GLY A 115 -18.98 -20.60 13.52
C GLY A 115 -18.58 -19.32 12.78
N TYR A 116 -17.70 -19.38 11.78
CA TYR A 116 -17.43 -18.23 10.91
C TYR A 116 -18.52 -18.10 9.86
N THR A 117 -19.06 -16.89 9.74
CA THR A 117 -20.10 -16.57 8.75
C THR A 117 -19.75 -15.30 8.00
N PHE A 118 -20.28 -15.15 6.79
CA PHE A 118 -20.06 -13.96 5.98
C PHE A 118 -20.53 -12.71 6.74
N GLN A 119 -19.64 -11.75 6.93
CA GLN A 119 -19.94 -10.49 7.58
C GLN A 119 -20.06 -9.36 6.55
N SER A 120 -19.10 -9.29 5.62
CA SER A 120 -19.10 -8.27 4.57
C SER A 120 -18.17 -8.61 3.42
N GLY A 121 -18.42 -7.98 2.28
CA GLY A 121 -17.50 -7.88 1.16
C GLY A 121 -17.10 -6.43 0.89
N GLU A 122 -15.89 -6.21 0.39
CA GLU A 122 -15.36 -4.89 0.07
C GLU A 122 -14.80 -4.83 -1.34
N ILE A 123 -15.08 -3.72 -2.04
CA ILE A 123 -14.41 -3.33 -3.28
C ILE A 123 -13.46 -2.17 -2.97
N VAL A 124 -12.17 -2.41 -3.19
CA VAL A 124 -11.11 -1.47 -2.85
C VAL A 124 -10.61 -0.76 -4.12
N PRO A 125 -10.59 0.59 -4.13
CA PRO A 125 -10.03 1.35 -5.25
C PRO A 125 -8.57 0.95 -5.57
N PRO A 126 -8.11 1.10 -6.81
CA PRO A 126 -6.77 0.72 -7.17
C PRO A 126 -5.73 1.64 -6.50
N TYR A 127 -4.76 1.03 -5.85
CA TYR A 127 -3.57 1.71 -5.35
C TYR A 127 -2.33 0.91 -5.72
N TYR A 128 -1.23 1.61 -5.96
CA TYR A 128 -0.07 1.02 -6.61
C TYR A 128 1.11 0.90 -5.67
N HIS A 129 1.82 -0.22 -5.78
CA HIS A 129 3.10 -0.38 -5.10
C HIS A 129 4.11 0.62 -5.66
N PHE A 130 4.93 1.23 -4.80
CA PHE A 130 5.86 2.29 -5.21
C PHE A 130 6.90 1.86 -6.25
N LEU A 131 7.16 0.56 -6.36
CA LEU A 131 8.04 -0.04 -7.37
C LEU A 131 7.32 -0.53 -8.63
N SER A 132 6.04 -0.21 -8.82
CA SER A 132 5.29 -0.59 -10.02
C SER A 132 5.30 0.52 -11.08
N GLU A 133 5.22 0.17 -12.35
CA GLU A 133 5.13 1.16 -13.44
C GLU A 133 3.95 2.13 -13.28
N PRO A 134 2.71 1.67 -12.95
CA PRO A 134 1.59 2.59 -12.76
C PRO A 134 1.82 3.64 -11.66
N TYR A 135 2.54 3.27 -10.60
CA TYR A 135 2.94 4.24 -9.57
C TYR A 135 3.91 5.28 -10.12
N GLN A 136 4.94 4.83 -10.85
CA GLN A 136 5.97 5.72 -11.39
C GLN A 136 5.39 6.71 -12.41
N ASP A 137 4.44 6.26 -13.23
CA ASP A 137 3.77 7.14 -14.18
C ASP A 137 2.85 8.13 -13.50
N MET A 138 2.07 7.71 -12.49
CA MET A 138 1.28 8.62 -11.67
C MET A 138 2.16 9.62 -10.93
N LEU A 139 3.33 9.21 -10.45
CA LEU A 139 4.28 10.11 -9.77
C LEU A 139 4.76 11.22 -10.70
N LYS A 140 5.08 10.88 -11.96
CA LYS A 140 5.45 11.88 -12.99
C LYS A 140 4.28 12.82 -13.28
N GLU A 141 3.07 12.29 -13.46
CA GLU A 141 1.86 13.08 -13.70
C GLU A 141 1.60 14.08 -12.57
N LEU A 142 1.55 13.61 -11.32
CA LEU A 142 1.24 14.47 -10.18
C LEU A 142 2.34 15.48 -9.88
N LYS A 143 3.61 15.13 -10.12
CA LYS A 143 4.72 16.10 -10.06
C LYS A 143 4.54 17.22 -11.08
N ALA A 144 4.11 16.91 -12.30
CA ALA A 144 3.84 17.91 -13.33
C ALA A 144 2.61 18.78 -12.96
N GLU A 145 1.53 18.16 -12.49
CA GLU A 145 0.32 18.87 -12.03
C GLU A 145 0.56 19.76 -10.82
N ALA A 146 1.49 19.38 -9.94
CA ALA A 146 1.86 20.16 -8.77
C ALA A 146 2.47 21.53 -9.15
N LYS A 147 2.97 21.70 -10.39
CA LYS A 147 3.51 22.97 -10.92
C LYS A 147 4.52 23.63 -9.96
N GLY A 148 5.40 22.82 -9.36
CA GLY A 148 6.43 23.27 -8.42
C GLY A 148 5.99 23.38 -6.95
N LYS A 149 4.73 23.03 -6.61
CA LYS A 149 4.30 22.88 -5.20
C LYS A 149 4.98 21.68 -4.56
N THR A 150 5.35 21.81 -3.29
CA THR A 150 5.95 20.70 -2.53
C THR A 150 4.91 19.67 -2.12
N TYR A 151 3.69 20.10 -1.79
CA TYR A 151 2.58 19.20 -1.48
C TYR A 151 1.41 19.45 -2.43
N TYR A 152 0.87 18.38 -3.00
CA TYR A 152 -0.28 18.43 -3.89
C TYR A 152 -1.13 17.19 -3.70
N ALA A 153 -2.44 17.34 -3.59
CA ALA A 153 -3.35 16.21 -3.49
C ALA A 153 -4.55 16.40 -4.41
N LYS A 154 -5.07 15.29 -4.93
CA LYS A 154 -6.31 15.29 -5.72
C LYS A 154 -7.13 14.03 -5.45
N LYS A 155 -8.42 14.11 -5.78
CA LYS A 155 -9.30 12.95 -5.83
C LYS A 155 -9.11 12.25 -7.18
N LEU A 156 -8.95 10.93 -7.14
CA LEU A 156 -8.84 10.10 -8.33
C LEU A 156 -10.21 9.54 -8.70
N LYS A 157 -10.49 9.52 -10.00
CA LYS A 157 -11.62 8.78 -10.56
C LYS A 157 -11.12 7.41 -10.98
N TRP A 158 -11.91 6.39 -10.72
CA TRP A 158 -11.62 5.02 -11.11
C TRP A 158 -12.94 4.30 -11.40
N ASN A 159 -12.86 3.27 -12.25
CA ASN A 159 -13.96 2.39 -12.61
C ASN A 159 -13.57 0.91 -12.55
N GLU A 160 -12.30 0.62 -12.27
CA GLU A 160 -11.77 -0.73 -12.08
C GLU A 160 -11.13 -0.82 -10.71
N ALA A 161 -11.58 -1.77 -9.88
CA ALA A 161 -11.04 -1.99 -8.56
C ALA A 161 -9.67 -2.68 -8.62
N GLY A 162 -8.85 -2.40 -7.61
CA GLY A 162 -7.54 -3.03 -7.43
C GLY A 162 -7.60 -4.27 -6.54
N GLU A 163 -8.56 -4.35 -5.62
CA GLU A 163 -8.69 -5.45 -4.67
C GLU A 163 -10.18 -5.73 -4.37
N ALA A 164 -10.48 -7.00 -4.16
CA ALA A 164 -11.74 -7.51 -3.64
C ALA A 164 -11.49 -8.24 -2.33
N VAL A 165 -12.43 -8.16 -1.39
CA VAL A 165 -12.27 -8.67 -0.03
C VAL A 165 -13.53 -9.34 0.45
N PHE A 166 -13.37 -10.43 1.19
CA PHE A 166 -14.35 -10.98 2.10
C PHE A 166 -13.88 -10.86 3.54
N THR A 167 -14.82 -10.59 4.43
CA THR A 167 -14.63 -10.73 5.88
C THR A 167 -15.68 -11.71 6.41
N PHE A 168 -15.20 -12.76 7.04
CA PHE A 168 -16.01 -13.70 7.82
C PHE A 168 -15.75 -13.45 9.30
N ALA A 169 -16.77 -13.52 10.13
CA ALA A 169 -16.67 -13.23 11.56
C ALA A 169 -17.23 -14.34 12.43
N LYS A 170 -16.60 -14.50 13.59
CA LYS A 170 -17.06 -15.32 14.72
C LYS A 170 -16.75 -14.57 16.00
N ASP A 171 -17.78 -14.19 16.75
CA ASP A 171 -17.66 -13.35 17.95
C ASP A 171 -16.82 -12.08 17.67
N SER A 172 -15.65 -11.95 18.31
CA SER A 172 -14.72 -10.84 18.11
C SER A 172 -13.56 -11.15 17.16
N ASP A 173 -13.52 -12.33 16.55
CA ASP A 173 -12.46 -12.74 15.61
C ASP A 173 -12.95 -12.74 14.16
N ILE A 174 -12.01 -12.66 13.23
CA ILE A 174 -12.29 -12.57 11.80
C ILE A 174 -11.34 -13.41 10.96
N ILE A 175 -11.84 -13.83 9.80
CA ILE A 175 -11.06 -14.28 8.64
C ILE A 175 -11.28 -13.27 7.54
N ARG A 176 -10.22 -12.55 7.15
CA ARG A 176 -10.24 -11.65 5.99
C ARG A 176 -9.58 -12.36 4.82
N VAL A 177 -10.31 -12.58 3.74
CA VAL A 177 -9.79 -13.10 2.47
C VAL A 177 -9.77 -11.97 1.47
N SER A 178 -8.65 -11.75 0.78
CA SER A 178 -8.57 -10.73 -0.26
C SER A 178 -7.81 -11.23 -1.46
N VAL A 179 -8.19 -10.72 -2.63
CA VAL A 179 -7.44 -10.85 -3.88
C VAL A 179 -7.17 -9.46 -4.42
N LYS A 180 -5.93 -9.20 -4.79
CA LYS A 180 -5.50 -7.93 -5.38
C LYS A 180 -4.86 -8.15 -6.72
N LYS A 181 -5.09 -7.21 -7.64
CA LYS A 181 -4.34 -7.15 -8.90
C LYS A 181 -2.89 -6.81 -8.60
N MET A 182 -1.99 -7.60 -9.17
CA MET A 182 -0.56 -7.35 -9.14
C MET A 182 -0.17 -6.52 -10.36
N HIS A 183 0.83 -5.68 -10.16
CA HIS A 183 1.51 -4.99 -11.24
C HIS A 183 2.98 -5.42 -11.22
N PRO A 184 3.59 -5.71 -12.38
CA PRO A 184 5.00 -5.99 -12.47
C PRO A 184 5.81 -4.90 -11.75
N LEU A 185 6.77 -5.34 -10.95
CA LEU A 185 7.70 -4.44 -10.29
C LEU A 185 8.84 -4.13 -11.25
N ILE A 186 9.29 -2.88 -11.25
CA ILE A 186 10.41 -2.40 -12.08
C ILE A 186 11.77 -2.94 -11.59
N THR A 187 11.78 -3.65 -10.47
CA THR A 187 12.95 -4.29 -9.89
C THR A 187 12.50 -5.51 -9.10
N GLU A 188 13.36 -6.54 -9.05
CA GLU A 188 13.18 -7.67 -8.15
C GLU A 188 13.23 -7.19 -6.70
N VAL A 189 12.36 -7.76 -5.87
CA VAL A 189 12.31 -7.48 -4.43
C VAL A 189 12.28 -8.78 -3.65
N THR A 190 13.03 -8.82 -2.55
CA THR A 190 12.96 -9.90 -1.58
C THR A 190 12.30 -9.39 -0.33
N ARG A 191 11.17 -10.01 0.06
CA ARG A 191 10.50 -9.70 1.32
C ARG A 191 11.40 -10.10 2.49
N VAL A 192 11.72 -9.14 3.35
CA VAL A 192 12.42 -9.38 4.61
C VAL A 192 11.41 -9.30 5.75
N PRO A 193 11.42 -10.21 6.75
CA PRO A 193 10.53 -10.12 7.88
C PRO A 193 10.71 -8.80 8.64
N GLY A 194 9.60 -8.21 9.06
CA GLY A 194 9.59 -7.11 10.02
C GLY A 194 10.13 -7.53 11.39
N LYS A 195 10.28 -6.56 12.31
CA LYS A 195 10.77 -6.84 13.66
C LYS A 195 9.83 -7.79 14.40
N GLY A 196 10.31 -9.00 14.71
CA GLY A 196 9.53 -10.02 15.43
C GLY A 196 8.56 -10.80 14.55
N GLU A 197 8.43 -10.43 13.27
CA GLU A 197 7.66 -11.20 12.30
C GLU A 197 8.40 -12.50 11.96
N LYS A 198 7.65 -13.59 11.82
CA LYS A 198 8.17 -14.87 11.34
C LYS A 198 7.58 -15.19 9.99
N LEU A 199 8.40 -15.69 9.07
CA LEU A 199 7.97 -16.16 7.76
C LEU A 199 8.27 -17.64 7.62
N GLU A 200 7.29 -18.36 7.10
CA GLU A 200 7.37 -19.78 6.79
C GLU A 200 6.89 -19.96 5.35
N LYS A 201 7.67 -20.65 4.54
CA LYS A 201 7.23 -21.07 3.21
C LYS A 201 6.44 -22.36 3.34
N LEU A 202 5.32 -22.44 2.63
CA LEU A 202 4.42 -23.58 2.60
C LEU A 202 4.16 -23.96 1.14
N SER A 203 3.74 -25.20 0.94
CA SER A 203 3.19 -25.66 -0.34
C SER A 203 1.75 -26.09 -0.10
N ILE A 204 0.83 -25.56 -0.92
CA ILE A 204 -0.59 -25.89 -0.90
C ILE A 204 -0.91 -26.50 -2.27
N GLY A 205 -0.89 -27.82 -2.35
CA GLY A 205 -0.78 -28.51 -3.64
C GLY A 205 0.50 -28.08 -4.39
N GLU A 206 0.35 -27.58 -5.61
CA GLU A 206 1.46 -27.06 -6.44
C GLU A 206 1.75 -25.57 -6.23
N ILE A 207 0.95 -24.88 -5.40
CA ILE A 207 1.09 -23.44 -5.17
C ILE A 207 2.05 -23.19 -4.00
N GLU A 208 3.07 -22.38 -4.24
CA GLU A 208 3.92 -21.85 -3.17
C GLU A 208 3.21 -20.73 -2.43
N ALA A 209 3.14 -20.84 -1.10
CA ALA A 209 2.56 -19.85 -0.22
C ALA A 209 3.55 -19.41 0.86
N VAL A 210 3.34 -18.21 1.39
CA VAL A 210 4.11 -17.67 2.51
C VAL A 210 3.16 -17.40 3.66
N TYR A 211 3.37 -18.13 4.75
CA TYR A 211 2.71 -17.87 6.02
C TYR A 211 3.56 -16.93 6.87
N SER A 212 2.91 -15.95 7.49
CA SER A 212 3.55 -14.95 8.33
C SER A 212 2.77 -14.74 9.62
N THR A 213 3.49 -14.54 10.72
CA THR A 213 2.90 -14.27 12.05
C THR A 213 3.61 -13.13 12.75
N ASN A 214 2.96 -12.55 13.75
CA ASN A 214 3.52 -11.50 14.61
C ASN A 214 3.94 -10.23 13.87
N SER A 215 3.37 -9.93 12.70
CA SER A 215 3.56 -8.62 12.10
C SER A 215 2.95 -7.51 12.99
N ASP A 216 3.41 -6.27 12.81
CA ASP A 216 2.94 -5.11 13.59
C ASP A 216 1.56 -4.59 13.14
N GLY A 217 0.93 -5.25 12.15
CA GLY A 217 -0.38 -4.88 11.63
C GLY A 217 -1.55 -5.39 12.49
N LEU A 218 -2.75 -4.83 12.24
CA LEU A 218 -4.00 -5.29 12.84
C LEU A 218 -4.23 -6.79 12.53
N TYR A 219 -4.09 -7.15 11.26
CA TYR A 219 -4.10 -8.53 10.80
C TYR A 219 -2.67 -9.06 10.82
N ALA A 220 -2.33 -9.81 11.87
CA ALA A 220 -0.94 -10.15 12.15
C ALA A 220 -0.53 -11.54 11.67
N ASN A 221 -1.52 -12.45 11.53
CA ASN A 221 -1.33 -13.78 10.95
C ASN A 221 -1.85 -13.72 9.52
N LYS A 222 -1.01 -14.09 8.55
CA LYS A 222 -1.34 -13.99 7.13
C LYS A 222 -0.78 -15.16 6.35
N LEU A 223 -1.59 -15.71 5.45
CA LEU A 223 -1.18 -16.65 4.42
C LEU A 223 -1.33 -15.95 3.07
N LYS A 224 -0.25 -15.88 2.30
CA LYS A 224 -0.23 -15.23 0.98
C LYS A 224 0.23 -16.19 -0.09
N TRP A 225 -0.36 -16.11 -1.27
CA TRP A 225 0.13 -16.78 -2.47
C TRP A 225 -0.16 -15.93 -3.70
N GLU A 226 0.53 -16.21 -4.78
CA GLU A 226 0.41 -15.50 -6.05
C GLU A 226 -0.13 -16.44 -7.13
N ASP A 227 -1.01 -15.91 -7.96
CA ASP A 227 -1.41 -16.47 -9.24
C ASP A 227 -0.74 -15.62 -10.32
N ALA A 228 0.47 -16.04 -10.69
CA ALA A 228 1.33 -15.28 -11.60
C ALA A 228 0.75 -15.22 -13.02
N GLU A 229 -0.02 -16.23 -13.43
CA GLU A 229 -0.68 -16.28 -14.74
C GLU A 229 -1.73 -15.18 -14.88
N HIS A 230 -2.55 -15.00 -13.85
CA HIS A 230 -3.62 -14.01 -13.83
C HIS A 230 -3.20 -12.67 -13.20
N GLN A 231 -1.94 -12.55 -12.76
CA GLN A 231 -1.40 -11.38 -12.05
C GLN A 231 -2.22 -11.02 -10.81
N LEU A 232 -2.51 -12.01 -9.95
CA LEU A 232 -3.26 -11.82 -8.71
C LEU A 232 -2.42 -12.25 -7.50
N GLU A 233 -2.51 -11.50 -6.40
CA GLU A 233 -2.03 -11.96 -5.08
C GLU A 233 -3.24 -12.17 -4.19
N TYR A 234 -3.29 -13.32 -3.55
CA TYR A 234 -4.28 -13.65 -2.55
C TYR A 234 -3.67 -13.52 -1.16
N GLU A 235 -4.48 -13.08 -0.21
CA GLU A 235 -4.13 -13.03 1.21
C GLU A 235 -5.32 -13.53 2.03
N ILE A 236 -5.06 -14.45 2.96
CA ILE A 236 -5.96 -14.76 4.07
C ILE A 236 -5.31 -14.23 5.33
N ALA A 237 -6.05 -13.49 6.15
CA ALA A 237 -5.53 -12.86 7.35
C ALA A 237 -6.47 -12.96 8.54
N SER A 238 -5.89 -13.04 9.74
CA SER A 238 -6.61 -13.00 11.01
C SER A 238 -5.88 -12.11 12.03
N TYR A 239 -6.53 -11.86 13.17
CA TYR A 239 -5.94 -11.06 14.24
C TYR A 239 -4.77 -11.78 14.91
N LYS A 240 -3.87 -11.00 15.53
CA LYS A 240 -2.70 -11.52 16.26
C LYS A 240 -3.03 -12.55 17.35
N LYS A 241 -4.17 -12.38 18.02
CA LYS A 241 -4.65 -13.25 19.09
C LYS A 241 -5.77 -14.18 18.63
N SER A 242 -5.97 -14.31 17.32
CA SER A 242 -6.94 -15.25 16.76
C SER A 242 -6.62 -16.68 17.25
N PRO A 243 -7.62 -17.49 17.61
CA PRO A 243 -7.43 -18.91 17.90
C PRO A 243 -7.15 -19.74 16.65
N LEU A 244 -7.28 -19.16 15.45
CA LEU A 244 -7.04 -19.86 14.19
C LEU A 244 -5.58 -20.26 14.06
N THR A 245 -5.39 -21.49 13.62
CA THR A 245 -4.09 -22.10 13.35
C THR A 245 -3.63 -21.81 11.93
N LYS A 246 -2.38 -22.18 11.64
CA LYS A 246 -1.85 -22.16 10.27
C LYS A 246 -2.65 -23.11 9.38
N GLU A 247 -2.98 -24.28 9.92
CA GLU A 247 -3.75 -25.33 9.27
C GLU A 247 -5.16 -24.85 8.89
N ASP A 248 -5.81 -24.06 9.76
CA ASP A 248 -7.11 -23.45 9.45
C ASP A 248 -7.01 -22.50 8.24
N LEU A 249 -6.00 -21.62 8.20
CA LEU A 249 -5.83 -20.70 7.08
C LEU A 249 -5.47 -21.43 5.78
N THR A 250 -4.68 -22.51 5.88
CA THR A 250 -4.36 -23.38 4.74
C THR A 250 -5.62 -24.05 4.19
N ALA A 251 -6.47 -24.61 5.05
CA ALA A 251 -7.71 -25.26 4.62
C ALA A 251 -8.70 -24.26 3.96
N VAL A 252 -8.77 -23.01 4.44
CA VAL A 252 -9.51 -21.95 3.75
C VAL A 252 -8.91 -21.67 2.36
N ALA A 253 -7.58 -21.58 2.25
CA ALA A 253 -6.92 -21.36 0.96
C ALA A 253 -7.20 -22.50 -0.04
N GLU A 254 -7.08 -23.75 0.40
CA GLU A 254 -7.38 -24.93 -0.42
C GLU A 254 -8.80 -24.89 -0.97
N SER A 255 -9.78 -24.50 -0.14
CA SER A 255 -11.18 -24.41 -0.57
C SER A 255 -11.44 -23.29 -1.60
N ILE A 256 -10.61 -22.24 -1.62
CA ILE A 256 -10.65 -21.20 -2.67
C ILE A 256 -10.04 -21.73 -3.97
N MET A 257 -8.94 -22.49 -3.86
CA MET A 257 -8.21 -23.03 -5.01
C MET A 257 -8.97 -24.15 -5.71
N GLN A 258 -9.62 -25.05 -4.97
CA GLN A 258 -10.39 -26.17 -5.53
C GLN A 258 -11.60 -25.70 -6.36
N GLY A 259 -12.19 -24.57 -5.98
CA GLY A 259 -13.24 -23.90 -6.78
C GLY A 259 -12.75 -23.34 -8.13
N LYS A 260 -11.44 -23.35 -8.43
CA LYS A 260 -10.89 -23.06 -9.77
C LYS A 260 -10.80 -24.31 -10.65
N SER A 261 -10.59 -25.49 -10.07
CA SER A 261 -10.33 -26.73 -10.82
C SER A 261 -11.56 -27.38 -11.44
N GLN A 262 -12.78 -26.89 -11.16
CA GLN A 262 -14.03 -27.44 -11.71
C GLN A 262 -14.59 -26.64 -12.91
N GLU A 263 -13.89 -25.61 -13.39
CA GLU A 263 -14.31 -24.79 -14.54
C GLU A 263 -13.43 -24.97 -15.80
N GLU A 264 -12.48 -25.90 -15.80
CA GLU A 264 -11.76 -26.39 -17.00
C GLU A 264 -12.42 -27.67 -17.58
#